data_AF-A0A957WXD1-F1
#
_entry.id   AF-A0A957WXD1-F1
#
_cell.length_a   1.000
_cell.length_b   1.000
_cell.length_c   1.000
_cell.angle_alpha   90.00
_cell.angle_beta   90.00
_cell.angle_gamma   90.00
#
_symmetry.space_group_name_H-M   'P 1'
#
loop_
_entity.id
_entity.type
_entity.pdbx_description
1 polymer ?
#
loop_
_entity_poly.entity_id
_entity_poly.type
_entity_poly.pdbx_seq_one_letter_code
_entity_poly.pdbx_strand_id
1 'polypeptide(L)'
;MKTDALFYELFQAAPQTFFELLQIRPTCSYRFESITVKMAEKRIDGVLEPAEPEQPIYFLEVQAFPDEVIYWRVMREVATYFEQRPAQRSAAWQAIVLWLNSEDDPGLGTLIALSHEPQPRLVATGLITLLKRLNEDSLVLQVLRPLLIDDESEVRQNVVQWVETIR
;
A
#
# COMPACT_ATOMS: atom_id res chain seq x y z
N MET A 1 3.06 13.35 5.29
CA MET A 1 4.44 13.64 4.86
C MET A 1 5.52 12.76 5.52
N LYS A 2 5.62 12.63 6.86
CA LYS A 2 6.64 11.74 7.47
C LYS A 2 6.26 10.25 7.43
N THR A 3 4.98 9.94 7.64
CA THR A 3 4.52 8.54 7.66
C THR A 3 4.50 7.93 6.27
N ASP A 4 4.16 8.70 5.25
CA ASP A 4 4.21 8.28 3.84
C ASP A 4 5.65 7.88 3.44
N ALA A 5 6.65 8.61 3.95
CA ALA A 5 8.06 8.27 3.74
C ALA A 5 8.47 6.94 4.40
N LEU A 6 7.96 6.65 5.61
CA LEU A 6 8.20 5.36 6.28
C LEU A 6 7.69 4.18 5.45
N PHE A 7 6.46 4.26 4.94
CA PHE A 7 5.89 3.20 4.10
C PHE A 7 6.67 3.05 2.79
N TYR A 8 7.02 4.17 2.17
CA TYR A 8 7.81 4.18 0.96
C TYR A 8 9.17 3.50 1.17
N GLU A 9 9.92 3.88 2.21
CA GLU A 9 11.22 3.31 2.53
C GLU A 9 11.12 1.83 2.86
N LEU A 10 10.10 1.42 3.63
CA LEU A 10 9.87 0.01 3.97
C LEU A 10 9.59 -0.84 2.73
N PHE A 11 8.65 -0.44 1.88
CA PHE A 11 8.29 -1.22 0.70
C PHE A 11 9.34 -1.15 -0.40
N GLN A 12 10.11 -0.06 -0.49
CA GLN A 12 11.26 0.03 -1.40
C GLN A 12 12.39 -0.91 -0.96
N ALA A 13 12.70 -0.97 0.34
CA ALA A 13 13.74 -1.83 0.87
C ALA A 13 13.34 -3.31 0.89
N ALA A 14 12.05 -3.59 1.14
CA ALA A 14 11.51 -4.92 1.34
C ALA A 14 10.09 -5.07 0.74
N PRO A 15 9.95 -5.18 -0.60
CA PRO A 15 8.64 -5.25 -1.27
C PRO A 15 7.72 -6.38 -0.76
N GLN A 16 8.29 -7.47 -0.23
CA GLN A 16 7.54 -8.56 0.37
C GLN A 16 6.67 -8.13 1.56
N THR A 17 7.06 -7.08 2.29
CA THR A 17 6.31 -6.59 3.46
C THR A 17 4.95 -5.99 3.08
N PHE A 18 4.79 -5.50 1.85
CA PHE A 18 3.48 -5.10 1.31
C PHE A 18 2.52 -6.30 1.24
N PHE A 19 3.01 -7.41 0.71
CA PHE A 19 2.23 -8.65 0.57
C PHE A 19 1.92 -9.28 1.92
N GLU A 20 2.89 -9.26 2.83
CA GLU A 20 2.70 -9.69 4.21
C GLU A 20 1.60 -8.87 4.90
N LEU A 21 1.65 -7.54 4.81
CA LEU A 21 0.66 -6.63 5.39
C LEU A 21 -0.76 -6.91 4.88
N LEU A 22 -0.90 -7.17 3.59
CA LEU A 22 -2.19 -7.47 2.95
C LEU A 22 -2.58 -8.96 3.00
N GLN A 23 -1.72 -9.81 3.58
CA GLN A 23 -1.88 -11.27 3.60
C GLN A 23 -2.06 -11.90 2.20
N ILE A 24 -1.41 -11.29 1.21
CA ILE A 24 -1.35 -11.79 -0.17
C ILE A 24 -0.13 -12.69 -0.28
N ARG A 25 -0.25 -13.81 -0.99
CA ARG A 25 0.87 -14.71 -1.30
C ARG A 25 1.30 -14.49 -2.75
N PRO A 26 2.37 -13.71 -3.01
CA PRO A 26 2.85 -13.52 -4.37
C PRO A 26 3.50 -14.82 -4.86
N THR A 27 3.33 -15.14 -6.14
CA THR A 27 3.97 -16.31 -6.77
C THR A 27 5.35 -15.98 -7.36
N CYS A 28 5.66 -14.69 -7.53
CA CYS A 28 6.93 -14.19 -8.03
C CYS A 28 7.46 -13.04 -7.16
N SER A 29 8.69 -12.61 -7.40
CA SER A 29 9.24 -11.40 -6.79
C SER A 29 8.62 -10.13 -7.39
N TYR A 30 8.61 -9.06 -6.60
CA TYR A 30 8.12 -7.74 -7.01
C TYR A 30 9.17 -6.66 -6.75
N ARG A 31 9.11 -5.60 -7.56
CA ARG A 31 9.89 -4.38 -7.37
C ARG A 31 8.95 -3.23 -7.04
N PHE A 32 9.24 -2.49 -5.98
CA PHE A 32 8.49 -1.29 -5.59
C PHE A 32 9.18 -0.04 -6.15
N GLU A 33 8.44 0.80 -6.87
CA GLU A 33 8.95 2.01 -7.49
C GLU A 33 7.99 3.19 -7.38
N SER A 34 8.58 4.39 -7.29
CA SER A 34 7.90 5.65 -7.61
C SER A 34 8.10 5.99 -9.08
N ILE A 35 7.01 6.27 -9.80
CA ILE A 35 7.06 6.51 -11.24
C ILE A 35 6.76 7.98 -11.54
N THR A 36 7.77 8.68 -12.08
CA THR A 36 7.60 10.05 -12.57
C THR A 36 6.95 10.06 -13.95
N VAL A 37 5.76 10.65 -14.03
CA VAL A 37 4.97 10.80 -15.25
C VAL A 37 5.36 12.12 -15.92
N LYS A 38 6.25 12.04 -16.92
CA LYS A 38 6.84 13.22 -17.59
C LYS A 38 5.82 14.22 -18.15
N MET A 39 4.70 13.75 -18.70
CA MET A 39 3.69 14.61 -19.34
C MET A 39 2.74 15.29 -18.36
N ALA A 40 2.58 14.75 -17.15
CA ALA A 40 1.60 15.24 -16.18
C ALA A 40 2.22 15.99 -15.00
N GLU A 41 3.56 16.13 -14.97
CA GLU A 41 4.34 16.63 -13.81
C GLU A 41 3.91 15.98 -12.49
N LYS A 42 3.43 14.73 -12.57
CA LYS A 42 2.91 13.96 -11.46
C LYS A 42 3.77 12.75 -11.22
N ARG A 43 3.72 12.26 -10.00
CA ARG A 43 4.41 11.05 -9.57
C ARG A 43 3.36 10.07 -9.08
N ILE A 44 3.51 8.81 -9.46
CA ILE A 44 2.76 7.71 -8.88
C ILE A 44 3.66 7.18 -7.77
N ASP A 45 3.23 7.32 -6.52
CA ASP A 45 4.12 7.18 -5.37
C ASP A 45 4.44 5.73 -5.04
N GLY A 46 3.51 4.79 -5.23
CA GLY A 46 3.73 3.37 -4.99
C GLY A 46 3.22 2.48 -6.10
N VAL A 47 4.14 1.89 -6.88
CA VAL A 47 3.82 0.83 -7.86
C VAL A 47 4.66 -0.40 -7.58
N LEU A 48 4.02 -1.56 -7.46
CA LEU A 48 4.68 -2.86 -7.40
C LEU A 48 4.56 -3.56 -8.74
N GLU A 49 5.68 -3.67 -9.45
CA GLU A 49 5.77 -4.40 -10.71
C GLU A 49 6.27 -5.84 -10.48
N PRO A 50 5.57 -6.85 -11.01
CA PRO A 50 6.00 -8.24 -10.88
C PRO A 50 7.18 -8.55 -11.80
N ALA A 51 7.97 -9.56 -11.43
CA ALA A 51 8.97 -10.15 -12.31
C ALA A 51 8.34 -10.97 -13.46
N GLU A 52 7.12 -11.47 -13.25
CA GLU A 52 6.36 -12.27 -14.22
C GLU A 52 5.18 -11.45 -14.80
N PRO A 53 5.08 -11.27 -16.13
CA PRO A 53 4.04 -10.43 -16.76
C PRO A 53 2.59 -10.89 -16.51
N GLU A 54 2.38 -12.16 -16.16
CA GLU A 54 1.07 -12.74 -15.87
C GLU A 54 0.53 -12.36 -14.49
N GLN A 55 1.41 -11.90 -13.60
CA GLN A 55 1.03 -11.48 -12.25
C GLN A 55 0.50 -10.03 -12.25
N PRO A 56 -0.38 -9.67 -11.30
CA PRO A 56 -0.96 -8.33 -11.27
C PRO A 56 0.06 -7.27 -10.86
N ILE A 57 -0.10 -6.08 -11.44
CA ILE A 57 0.57 -4.85 -10.98
C ILE A 57 -0.24 -4.28 -9.81
N TYR A 58 0.44 -3.91 -8.72
CA TYR A 58 -0.23 -3.26 -7.59
C TYR A 58 0.08 -1.77 -7.55
N PHE A 59 -0.96 -0.98 -7.29
CA PHE A 59 -0.84 0.45 -7.01
C PHE A 59 -1.16 0.65 -5.53
N LEU A 60 -0.31 1.37 -4.82
CA LEU A 60 -0.50 1.66 -3.41
C LEU A 60 -0.52 3.16 -3.19
N GLU A 61 -1.58 3.62 -2.54
CA GLU A 61 -1.70 4.97 -2.00
C GLU A 61 -1.88 4.90 -0.48
N VAL A 62 -0.96 5.49 0.27
CA VAL A 62 -1.06 5.60 1.73
C VAL A 62 -1.64 6.96 2.06
N GLN A 63 -2.77 6.98 2.75
CA GLN A 63 -3.53 8.21 3.02
C GLN A 63 -3.71 8.45 4.52
N ALA A 64 -3.31 9.64 4.97
CA ALA A 64 -3.22 10.02 6.38
C ALA A 64 -4.06 11.25 6.75
N PHE A 65 -4.86 11.75 5.82
CA PHE A 65 -5.70 12.94 5.98
C PHE A 65 -6.93 12.81 5.08
N PRO A 66 -8.03 13.53 5.37
CA PRO A 66 -9.20 13.54 4.50
C PRO A 66 -8.87 14.03 3.08
N ASP A 67 -9.33 13.29 2.08
CA ASP A 67 -9.32 13.69 0.67
C ASP A 67 -10.57 13.13 -0.02
N GLU A 68 -11.55 14.01 -0.26
CA GLU A 68 -12.85 13.66 -0.85
C GLU A 68 -12.74 13.03 -2.25
N VAL A 69 -11.62 13.23 -2.95
CA VAL A 69 -11.42 12.76 -4.33
C VAL A 69 -10.30 11.72 -4.46
N ILE A 70 -9.81 11.16 -3.35
CA ILE A 70 -8.71 10.19 -3.30
C ILE A 70 -8.88 9.02 -4.29
N TYR A 71 -10.07 8.43 -4.35
CA TYR A 71 -10.30 7.28 -5.22
C TYR A 71 -10.21 7.65 -6.70
N TRP A 72 -10.68 8.83 -7.09
CA TRP A 72 -10.50 9.34 -8.45
C TRP A 72 -9.04 9.70 -8.74
N ARG A 73 -8.31 10.20 -7.73
CA ARG A 73 -6.86 10.45 -7.83
C ARG A 73 -6.11 9.15 -8.13
N VAL A 74 -6.37 8.09 -7.37
CA VAL A 74 -5.79 6.75 -7.56
C VAL A 74 -6.16 6.17 -8.91
N MET A 75 -7.44 6.25 -9.32
CA MET A 75 -7.86 5.77 -10.64
C MET A 75 -7.18 6.52 -11.78
N ARG A 76 -6.94 7.83 -11.62
CA ARG A 76 -6.16 8.62 -12.57
C ARG A 76 -4.72 8.11 -12.66
N GLU A 77 -4.10 7.77 -11.54
CA GLU A 77 -2.73 7.23 -11.52
C GLU A 77 -2.64 5.89 -12.25
N VAL A 78 -3.58 4.98 -11.99
CA VAL A 78 -3.69 3.69 -12.72
C VAL A 78 -3.82 3.94 -14.22
N ALA A 79 -4.74 4.82 -14.64
CA ALA A 79 -4.94 5.13 -16.06
C ALA A 79 -3.69 5.75 -16.70
N THR A 80 -3.05 6.68 -15.98
CA THR A 80 -1.82 7.36 -16.42
C THR A 80 -0.67 6.37 -16.59
N TYR A 81 -0.53 5.39 -15.69
CA TYR A 81 0.49 4.36 -15.79
C TYR A 81 0.38 3.57 -17.11
N PHE A 82 -0.83 3.11 -17.44
CA PHE A 82 -1.08 2.32 -18.66
C PHE A 82 -0.99 3.16 -19.94
N GLU A 83 -1.38 4.44 -19.89
CA GLU A 83 -1.20 5.37 -21.01
C GLU A 83 0.28 5.48 -21.41
N GLN A 84 1.18 5.51 -20.43
CA GLN A 84 2.62 5.61 -20.69
C GLN A 84 3.29 4.28 -21.05
N ARG A 85 2.64 3.16 -20.74
CA ARG A 85 3.17 1.81 -20.95
C ARG A 85 2.18 0.98 -21.79
N PRO A 86 1.96 1.34 -23.07
CA PRO A 86 0.97 0.67 -23.91
C PRO A 86 1.26 -0.84 -24.10
N ALA A 87 2.52 -1.28 -23.93
CA ALA A 87 2.88 -2.70 -23.95
C ALA A 87 2.25 -3.49 -22.80
N GLN A 88 1.93 -2.85 -21.68
CA GLN A 88 1.34 -3.47 -20.49
C GLN A 88 -0.18 -3.29 -20.42
N ARG A 89 -0.84 -2.73 -21.45
CA ARG A 89 -2.28 -2.40 -21.47
C ARG A 89 -3.25 -3.54 -21.11
N SER A 90 -2.79 -4.79 -21.17
CA SER A 90 -3.57 -5.99 -20.88
C SER A 90 -3.18 -6.66 -19.56
N ALA A 91 -2.22 -6.11 -18.82
CA ALA A 91 -1.81 -6.64 -17.52
C ALA A 91 -2.96 -6.53 -16.51
N ALA A 92 -3.07 -7.54 -15.66
CA ALA A 92 -3.94 -7.47 -14.49
C ALA A 92 -3.42 -6.40 -13.51
N TRP A 93 -4.32 -5.79 -12.74
CA TRP A 93 -3.94 -4.79 -11.76
C TRP A 93 -4.90 -4.74 -10.58
N GLN A 94 -4.40 -4.22 -9.46
CA GLN A 94 -5.19 -3.89 -8.28
C GLN A 94 -4.65 -2.61 -7.64
N ALA A 95 -5.55 -1.71 -7.25
CA ALA A 95 -5.23 -0.49 -6.52
C ALA A 95 -5.65 -0.64 -5.05
N ILE A 96 -4.77 -0.23 -4.15
CA ILE A 96 -4.95 -0.28 -2.70
C ILE A 96 -4.85 1.15 -2.16
N VAL A 97 -5.89 1.58 -1.45
CA VAL A 97 -5.84 2.76 -0.59
C VAL A 97 -5.71 2.28 0.85
N LEU A 98 -4.54 2.56 1.43
CA LEU A 98 -4.21 2.21 2.81
C LEU A 98 -4.43 3.42 3.71
N TRP A 99 -5.50 3.37 4.49
CA TRP A 99 -5.89 4.43 5.42
C TRP A 99 -5.14 4.30 6.74
N LEU A 100 -4.38 5.33 7.12
CA LEU A 100 -3.77 5.41 8.45
C LEU A 100 -4.81 5.70 9.52
N ASN A 101 -5.80 6.53 9.18
CA ASN A 101 -7.01 6.73 9.95
C ASN A 101 -8.22 6.37 9.08
N SER A 102 -9.01 5.38 9.50
CA SER A 102 -10.17 4.92 8.73
C SER A 102 -11.33 5.93 8.73
N GLU A 103 -11.34 6.90 9.64
CA GLU A 103 -12.35 7.97 9.66
C GLU A 103 -12.16 8.98 8.52
N ASP A 104 -10.96 9.03 7.92
CA ASP A 104 -10.67 9.91 6.79
C ASP A 104 -11.18 9.36 5.45
N ASP A 105 -11.69 8.12 5.42
CA ASP A 105 -12.20 7.46 4.22
C ASP A 105 -13.55 8.09 3.78
N PRO A 106 -13.61 8.79 2.63
CA PRO A 106 -14.85 9.40 2.14
C PRO A 106 -15.84 8.38 1.54
N GLY A 107 -15.43 7.11 1.45
CA GLY A 107 -16.15 6.05 0.76
C GLY A 107 -15.96 6.06 -0.75
N LEU A 108 -16.20 4.90 -1.36
CA LEU A 108 -15.89 4.65 -2.78
C LEU A 108 -16.84 5.33 -3.77
N GLY A 109 -17.99 5.86 -3.30
CA GLY A 109 -18.97 6.53 -4.15
C GLY A 109 -19.39 5.70 -5.36
N THR A 110 -19.26 6.28 -6.57
CA THR A 110 -19.61 5.61 -7.83
C THR A 110 -18.58 4.56 -8.29
N LEU A 111 -17.41 4.47 -7.66
CA LEU A 111 -16.38 3.47 -7.94
C LEU A 111 -16.63 2.14 -7.20
N ILE A 112 -17.73 2.03 -6.45
CA ILE A 112 -18.10 0.85 -5.68
C ILE A 112 -18.09 -0.45 -6.50
N ALA A 113 -18.40 -0.39 -7.80
CA ALA A 113 -18.36 -1.57 -8.67
C ALA A 113 -16.95 -2.18 -8.80
N LEU A 114 -15.88 -1.40 -8.59
CA LEU A 114 -14.49 -1.87 -8.62
C LEU A 114 -14.06 -2.57 -7.33
N SER A 115 -14.83 -2.43 -6.25
CA SER A 115 -14.55 -3.05 -4.94
C SER A 115 -15.39 -4.28 -4.65
N HIS A 116 -16.32 -4.62 -5.55
CA HIS A 116 -17.06 -5.87 -5.53
C HIS A 116 -16.34 -6.88 -6.45
N GLU A 117 -16.72 -8.16 -6.38
CA GLU A 117 -16.05 -9.35 -6.96
C GLU A 117 -15.20 -10.15 -5.95
N PRO A 118 -15.00 -11.48 -6.16
CA PRO A 118 -14.09 -12.28 -5.35
C PRO A 118 -12.63 -11.78 -5.42
N GLN A 119 -12.28 -10.96 -6.42
CA GLN A 119 -10.99 -10.28 -6.56
C GLN A 119 -11.21 -8.81 -6.96
N PRO A 120 -11.44 -7.91 -5.98
CA PRO A 120 -11.71 -6.50 -6.27
C PRO A 120 -10.51 -5.81 -6.93
N ARG A 121 -10.76 -4.88 -7.85
CA ARG A 121 -9.69 -4.06 -8.47
C ARG A 121 -9.31 -2.85 -7.64
N LEU A 122 -10.21 -2.37 -6.79
CA LEU A 122 -9.97 -1.26 -5.88
C LEU A 122 -10.29 -1.71 -4.46
N VAL A 123 -9.29 -1.66 -3.58
CA VAL A 123 -9.38 -2.06 -2.18
C VAL A 123 -9.09 -0.85 -1.31
N ALA A 124 -10.05 -0.47 -0.45
CA ALA A 124 -9.85 0.49 0.62
C ALA A 124 -9.74 -0.29 1.94
N THR A 125 -8.68 -0.06 2.72
CA THR A 125 -8.47 -0.78 3.97
C THR A 125 -7.69 0.03 5.00
N GLY A 126 -7.96 -0.20 6.27
CA GLY A 126 -7.30 0.49 7.38
C GLY A 126 -6.05 -0.25 7.85
N LEU A 127 -4.96 0.49 8.06
CA LEU A 127 -3.68 -0.05 8.54
C LEU A 127 -3.82 -0.81 9.85
N ILE A 128 -4.46 -0.21 10.85
CA ILE A 128 -4.63 -0.80 12.19
C ILE A 128 -5.36 -2.15 12.09
N THR A 129 -6.35 -2.26 11.21
CA THR A 129 -7.10 -3.49 10.96
C THR A 129 -6.21 -4.58 10.37
N LEU A 130 -5.30 -4.23 9.47
CA LEU A 130 -4.35 -5.20 8.88
C LEU A 130 -3.33 -5.66 9.90
N LEU A 131 -2.69 -4.72 10.62
CA LEU A 131 -1.67 -5.02 11.62
C LEU A 131 -2.18 -5.96 12.71
N LYS A 132 -3.42 -5.76 13.19
CA LYS A 132 -4.06 -6.63 14.19
C LYS A 132 -4.29 -8.08 13.75
N ARG A 133 -4.19 -8.37 12.45
CA ARG A 133 -4.37 -9.71 11.88
C ARG A 133 -3.05 -10.43 11.61
N LEU A 134 -1.92 -9.76 11.80
CA LEU A 134 -0.61 -10.34 11.58
C LEU A 134 -0.17 -11.14 12.81
N ASN A 135 0.67 -12.14 12.57
CA ASN A 135 1.30 -12.91 13.63
C ASN A 135 2.38 -12.07 14.33
N GLU A 136 2.70 -12.43 15.57
CA GLU A 136 3.72 -11.77 16.38
C GLU A 136 5.13 -11.82 15.77
N ASP A 137 5.43 -12.81 14.93
CA ASP A 137 6.71 -12.95 14.22
C ASP A 137 6.76 -12.16 12.90
N SER A 138 5.69 -11.44 12.55
CA SER A 138 5.62 -10.67 11.32
C SER A 138 6.61 -9.50 11.31
N LEU A 139 7.43 -9.41 10.27
CA LEU A 139 8.40 -8.33 10.09
C LEU A 139 7.68 -6.98 10.01
N VAL A 140 6.64 -6.90 9.16
CA VAL A 140 5.90 -5.66 8.98
C VAL A 140 5.17 -5.25 10.27
N LEU A 141 4.69 -6.20 11.08
CA LEU A 141 4.15 -5.89 12.40
C LEU A 141 5.23 -5.30 13.30
N GLN A 142 6.42 -5.91 13.42
CA GLN A 142 7.46 -5.41 14.31
C GLN A 142 7.94 -4.00 13.94
N VAL A 143 8.03 -3.69 12.64
CA VAL A 143 8.41 -2.36 12.16
C VAL A 143 7.32 -1.32 12.40
N LEU A 144 6.05 -1.67 12.19
CA LEU A 144 4.91 -0.74 12.26
C LEU A 144 4.16 -0.76 13.58
N ARG A 145 4.53 -1.63 14.53
CA ARG A 145 3.92 -1.75 15.85
C ARG A 145 3.83 -0.43 16.63
N PRO A 146 4.80 0.51 16.56
CA PRO A 146 4.64 1.83 17.18
C PRO A 146 3.38 2.58 16.73
N LEU A 147 2.85 2.32 15.54
CA LEU A 147 1.63 2.94 15.03
C LEU A 147 0.34 2.38 15.67
N LEU A 148 0.44 1.31 16.47
CA LEU A 148 -0.68 0.73 17.22
C LEU A 148 -0.82 1.30 18.63
N ILE A 149 0.15 2.10 19.07
CA ILE A 149 0.31 2.51 20.48
C ILE A 149 0.21 4.03 20.56
N ASP A 150 -0.73 4.49 21.39
CA ASP A 150 -0.96 5.93 21.57
C ASP A 150 0.04 6.57 22.55
N ASP A 151 0.59 5.80 23.50
CA ASP A 151 1.58 6.30 24.47
C ASP A 151 3.03 6.09 23.99
N GLU A 152 3.71 7.20 23.68
CA GLU A 152 5.11 7.20 23.27
C GLU A 152 6.04 6.55 24.31
N SER A 153 5.69 6.61 25.60
CA SER A 153 6.47 6.00 26.68
C SER A 153 6.48 4.48 26.57
N GLU A 154 5.33 3.89 26.21
CA GLU A 154 5.19 2.46 25.98
C GLU A 154 5.99 2.03 24.74
N VAL A 155 5.96 2.83 23.66
CA VAL A 155 6.80 2.61 22.48
C VAL A 155 8.28 2.57 22.87
N ARG A 156 8.77 3.57 23.60
CA ARG A 156 10.18 3.68 24.00
C ARG A 156 10.65 2.52 24.87
N GLN A 157 9.79 1.98 25.73
CA GLN A 157 10.13 0.86 26.61
C GLN A 157 10.26 -0.45 25.84
N ASN A 158 9.50 -0.64 24.76
CA ASN A 158 9.37 -1.92 24.08
C ASN A 158 10.08 -1.97 22.71
N VAL A 159 10.44 -0.82 22.10
CA VAL A 159 11.00 -0.76 20.74
C VAL A 159 12.27 -1.59 20.56
N VAL A 160 13.14 -1.65 21.58
CA VAL A 160 14.38 -2.45 21.53
C VAL A 160 14.05 -3.94 21.38
N GLN A 161 13.08 -4.43 22.16
CA GLN A 161 12.64 -5.83 22.10
C GLN A 161 12.01 -6.16 20.74
N TRP A 162 11.21 -5.25 20.17
CA TRP A 162 10.61 -5.46 18.84
C TRP A 162 11.68 -5.55 17.75
N VAL A 163 12.70 -4.70 17.81
CA VAL A 163 13.83 -4.75 16.88
C VAL A 163 14.64 -6.04 17.04
N GLU A 164 14.81 -6.55 18.26
CA GLU A 164 15.48 -7.84 18.48
C GLU A 164 14.71 -9.02 17.88
N THR A 165 13.38 -8.90 17.76
CA THR A 165 12.51 -9.95 17.18
C THR A 165 12.58 -9.99 15.64
N ILE A 166 13.18 -8.97 15.00
CA ILE A 166 13.39 -8.91 13.54
C ILE A 166 14.57 -9.79 13.09
N ARG A 167 15.43 -10.27 14.01
CA ARG A 167 16.62 -11.08 13.72
C ARG A 167 16.34 -12.59 13.77
#